data_AF-A0A6L3SQ11-F1
#
_entry.id   AF-A0A6L3SQ11-F1
#
_cell.length_a   1.000
_cell.length_b   1.000
_cell.length_c   1.000
_cell.angle_alpha   90.00
_cell.angle_beta   90.00
_cell.angle_gamma   90.00
#
_symmetry.space_group_name_H-M   'P 1'
#
loop_
_entity.id
_entity.type
_entity.pdbx_description
1 polymer ?
#
loop_
_entity_poly.entity_id
_entity_poly.type
_entity_poly.pdbx_seq_one_letter_code
_entity_poly.pdbx_strand_id
1 'polypeptide(L)'
;MKTTVSPCPGLSGSKWVAVHEAALDALDRFGAELAEHEWTAPELFGVHPQAGVIRADFCGALVLSGVKVSAVAADRIAFTQMTYYRHVPGCGTGVPIWAFKG
;
A
#
# COMPACT_ATOMS: atom_id res chain seq x y z
N MET A 1 6.38 12.89 -16.10
CA MET A 1 7.67 12.70 -15.41
C MET A 1 7.52 11.51 -14.47
N LYS A 2 8.28 10.42 -14.64
CA LYS A 2 8.39 9.39 -13.59
C LYS A 2 9.27 9.98 -12.49
N THR A 3 8.67 10.42 -11.38
CA THR A 3 9.40 10.89 -10.21
C THR A 3 10.15 9.71 -9.59
N THR A 4 11.46 9.64 -9.82
CA THR A 4 12.39 8.69 -9.18
C THR A 4 12.65 9.00 -7.70
N VAL A 5 12.13 10.14 -7.23
CA VAL A 5 12.18 10.53 -5.82
C VAL A 5 10.99 9.93 -5.10
N SER A 6 11.28 9.08 -4.11
CA SER A 6 10.25 8.50 -3.24
C SER A 6 9.50 9.60 -2.48
N PRO A 7 8.17 9.48 -2.32
CA PRO A 7 7.40 10.35 -1.43
C PRO A 7 7.64 10.08 0.07
N CYS A 8 8.39 9.03 0.42
CA CYS A 8 8.55 8.58 1.80
C CYS A 8 9.96 8.00 2.09
N PRO A 9 10.62 8.38 3.21
CA PRO A 9 11.86 7.76 3.68
C PRO A 9 11.71 6.24 3.83
N GLY A 10 12.72 5.47 3.40
CA GLY A 10 12.73 3.99 3.45
C GLY A 10 12.05 3.28 2.28
N LEU A 11 11.44 4.03 1.36
CA LEU A 11 10.83 3.52 0.13
C LEU A 11 11.55 4.07 -1.10
N SER A 12 12.88 4.02 -1.20
CA SER A 12 13.63 4.65 -2.30
C SER A 12 14.06 3.68 -3.41
N GLY A 13 14.47 4.24 -4.54
CA GLY A 13 15.10 3.50 -5.64
C GLY A 13 14.19 2.45 -6.28
N SER A 14 14.73 1.24 -6.51
CA SER A 14 14.00 0.14 -7.13
C SER A 14 12.78 -0.31 -6.34
N LYS A 15 12.79 -0.16 -5.01
CA LYS A 15 11.65 -0.50 -4.15
C LYS A 15 10.45 0.39 -4.42
N TRP A 16 10.67 1.70 -4.61
CA TRP A 16 9.61 2.63 -5.00
C TRP A 16 9.02 2.26 -6.35
N VAL A 17 9.88 2.01 -7.33
CA VAL A 17 9.46 1.68 -8.69
C VAL A 17 8.56 0.44 -8.68
N ALA A 18 8.96 -0.62 -7.97
CA ALA A 18 8.17 -1.83 -7.85
C ALA A 18 6.82 -1.60 -7.15
N VAL A 19 6.80 -0.87 -6.03
CA VAL A 19 5.55 -0.52 -5.31
C VAL A 19 4.62 0.32 -6.18
N HIS A 20 5.15 1.34 -6.86
CA HIS A 20 4.37 2.20 -7.73
C HIS A 20 3.79 1.42 -8.91
N GLU A 21 4.58 0.57 -9.57
CA GLU A 21 4.10 -0.26 -10.67
C GLU A 21 3.06 -1.30 -10.23
N ALA A 22 3.26 -1.95 -9.08
CA ALA A 22 2.29 -2.88 -8.51
C ALA A 22 0.99 -2.18 -8.09
N ALA A 23 1.08 -0.98 -7.52
CA ALA A 23 -0.08 -0.18 -7.15
C ALA A 23 -0.91 0.22 -8.38
N LEU A 24 -0.27 0.68 -9.46
CA LEU A 24 -0.97 0.98 -10.72
C LEU A 24 -1.64 -0.28 -11.31
N ASP A 25 -0.92 -1.40 -11.37
CA ASP A 25 -1.47 -2.68 -11.84
C ASP A 25 -2.70 -3.11 -11.02
N ALA A 26 -2.67 -2.93 -9.70
CA ALA A 26 -3.79 -3.24 -8.82
C ALA A 26 -4.99 -2.33 -9.07
N LEU A 27 -4.77 -1.02 -9.21
CA LEU A 27 -5.85 -0.06 -9.52
C LEU A 27 -6.49 -0.34 -10.88
N ASP A 28 -5.68 -0.65 -11.89
CA ASP A 28 -6.17 -0.95 -13.25
C ASP A 28 -6.99 -2.24 -13.30
N ARG A 29 -6.59 -3.27 -12.54
CA ARG A 29 -7.20 -4.61 -12.61
C ARG A 29 -8.32 -4.84 -11.60
N PHE A 30 -8.23 -4.23 -10.42
CA PHE A 30 -9.11 -4.50 -9.28
C PHE A 30 -9.74 -3.22 -8.70
N GLY A 31 -9.63 -2.08 -9.39
CA GLY A 31 -10.17 -0.80 -8.90
C GLY A 31 -11.66 -0.86 -8.57
N ALA A 32 -12.44 -1.63 -9.33
CA ALA A 32 -13.87 -1.82 -9.09
C ALA A 32 -14.14 -2.61 -7.80
N GLU A 33 -13.46 -3.74 -7.59
CA GLU A 33 -13.59 -4.57 -6.39
C GLU A 33 -13.06 -3.84 -5.15
N LEU A 34 -11.99 -3.06 -5.28
CA LEU A 34 -11.47 -2.21 -4.21
C LEU A 34 -12.53 -1.19 -3.77
N ALA A 35 -13.21 -0.55 -4.72
CA ALA A 35 -14.26 0.41 -4.44
C ALA A 35 -15.53 -0.27 -3.87
N GLU A 36 -15.96 -1.40 -4.43
CA GLU A 36 -17.11 -2.18 -3.97
C GLU A 36 -16.94 -2.64 -2.52
N HIS A 37 -15.72 -3.04 -2.15
CA HIS A 37 -15.38 -3.43 -0.78
C HIS A 37 -14.99 -2.25 0.12
N GLU A 38 -15.12 -1.01 -0.36
CA GLU A 38 -14.86 0.21 0.39
C GLU A 38 -13.43 0.28 0.96
N TRP A 39 -12.44 -0.27 0.24
CA TRP A 39 -11.04 -0.11 0.61
C TRP A 39 -10.65 1.37 0.58
N THR A 40 -10.15 1.86 1.71
CA THR A 40 -9.83 3.27 1.87
C THR A 40 -8.38 3.59 1.46
N ALA A 41 -8.11 4.87 1.18
CA ALA A 41 -6.76 5.31 0.86
C ALA A 41 -5.71 4.99 1.95
N PRO A 42 -6.00 5.14 3.27
CA PRO A 42 -5.09 4.68 4.32
C PRO A 42 -4.84 3.17 4.32
N GLU A 43 -5.86 2.35 4.03
CA GLU A 43 -5.71 0.88 4.01
C GLU A 43 -4.92 0.39 2.80
N LEU A 44 -4.96 1.10 1.68
CA LEU A 44 -4.22 0.74 0.46
C LEU A 44 -2.84 1.38 0.40
N PHE A 45 -2.74 2.67 0.75
CA PHE A 45 -1.57 3.52 0.56
C PHE A 45 -0.99 4.08 1.86
N GLY A 46 -1.39 3.52 3.00
CA GLY A 46 -0.95 3.95 4.31
C GLY A 46 0.56 3.89 4.51
N VAL A 47 1.08 4.85 5.27
CA VAL A 47 2.42 4.84 5.88
C VAL A 47 2.32 5.39 7.31
N HIS A 48 3.30 5.11 8.17
CA HIS A 48 3.31 5.70 9.51
C HIS A 48 3.49 7.22 9.42
N PRO A 49 2.69 8.02 10.14
CA PRO A 49 2.64 9.48 9.99
C PRO A 49 3.97 10.19 10.28
N GLN A 50 4.85 9.57 11.08
CA GLN A 50 6.16 10.15 11.45
C GLN A 50 7.36 9.34 10.94
N ALA A 51 7.18 8.03 10.70
CA ALA A 51 8.28 7.10 10.46
C ALA A 51 8.22 6.49 9.05
N GLY A 52 7.22 6.89 8.26
CA GLY A 52 7.04 6.39 6.91
C GLY A 52 6.86 4.88 6.86
N VAL A 53 7.58 4.23 5.95
CA VAL A 53 7.51 2.76 5.75
C VAL A 53 8.37 1.96 6.72
N ILE A 54 9.12 2.60 7.62
CA ILE A 54 9.92 1.88 8.64
C ILE A 54 8.99 1.07 9.57
N ARG A 55 7.78 1.59 9.82
CA ARG A 55 6.73 0.92 10.60
C ARG A 55 5.76 0.21 9.64
N ALA A 56 6.11 -1.02 9.29
CA ALA A 56 5.32 -1.84 8.36
C ALA A 56 3.89 -2.12 8.86
N ASP A 57 3.69 -2.12 10.18
CA ASP A 57 2.39 -2.32 10.84
C ASP A 57 1.40 -1.14 10.67
N PHE A 58 1.82 -0.07 9.99
CA PHE A 58 0.97 1.05 9.55
C PHE A 58 0.88 1.15 8.02
N CYS A 59 1.60 0.28 7.29
CA CYS A 59 1.61 0.33 5.85
C CYS A 59 0.33 -0.26 5.27
N GLY A 60 -0.23 0.42 4.28
CA GLY A 60 -1.34 -0.09 3.50
C GLY A 60 -0.91 -1.24 2.59
N ALA A 61 -1.88 -2.02 2.12
CA ALA A 61 -1.66 -3.25 1.35
C ALA A 61 -0.73 -3.05 0.14
N LEU A 62 -0.90 -1.95 -0.61
CA LEU A 62 -0.15 -1.68 -1.83
C LEU A 62 1.22 -1.03 -1.56
N VAL A 63 1.47 -0.54 -0.34
CA VAL A 63 2.75 0.04 0.06
C VAL A 63 3.65 -1.00 0.73
N LEU A 64 3.04 -2.00 1.38
CA LEU A 64 3.76 -3.03 2.14
C LEU A 64 4.62 -3.94 1.23
N SER A 65 4.26 -4.10 -0.04
CA SER A 65 5.03 -4.90 -0.99
C SER A 65 5.02 -4.34 -2.42
N GLY A 66 6.07 -4.60 -3.19
CA GLY A 66 6.11 -4.35 -4.63
C GLY A 66 5.58 -5.54 -5.46
N VAL A 67 4.73 -6.37 -4.87
CA VAL A 67 4.18 -7.57 -5.50
C VAL A 67 2.79 -7.26 -6.03
N LYS A 68 2.47 -7.78 -7.22
CA LYS A 68 1.16 -7.59 -7.83
C LYS A 68 0.06 -8.31 -7.06
N VAL A 69 -1.11 -7.65 -6.98
CA VAL A 69 -2.32 -8.22 -6.40
C VAL A 69 -2.83 -9.37 -7.27
N SER A 70 -3.26 -10.45 -6.62
CA SER A 70 -3.89 -11.60 -7.27
C SER A 70 -5.39 -11.69 -7.02
N ALA A 71 -5.88 -11.19 -5.88
CA ALA A 71 -7.31 -11.08 -5.58
C ALA A 71 -7.60 -10.02 -4.50
N VAL A 72 -8.80 -9.46 -4.54
CA VAL A 72 -9.32 -8.50 -3.54
C VAL A 72 -10.60 -9.07 -2.93
N ALA A 73 -10.72 -8.97 -1.61
CA ALA A 73 -11.92 -9.29 -0.85
C ALA A 73 -12.20 -8.19 0.19
N ALA A 74 -13.34 -8.27 0.87
CA ALA A 74 -13.75 -7.28 1.87
C ALA A 74 -12.77 -7.15 3.05
N ASP A 75 -12.17 -8.26 3.50
CA ASP A 75 -11.33 -8.31 4.70
C ASP A 75 -9.83 -8.51 4.40
N ARG A 76 -9.47 -8.76 3.13
CA ARG A 76 -8.09 -9.09 2.74
C ARG A 76 -7.76 -8.82 1.28
N ILE A 77 -6.48 -8.65 1.01
CA ILE A 77 -5.90 -8.59 -0.34
C ILE A 77 -4.85 -9.70 -0.45
N ALA A 78 -4.98 -10.52 -1.49
CA ALA A 78 -4.05 -11.60 -1.78
C ALA A 78 -2.97 -11.15 -2.77
N PHE A 79 -1.76 -11.63 -2.52
CA PHE A 79 -0.61 -11.56 -3.41
C PHE A 79 -0.13 -12.99 -3.68
N THR A 80 0.83 -13.18 -4.59
CA THR A 80 1.31 -14.52 -4.98
C THR A 80 1.80 -15.38 -3.81
N GLN A 81 2.40 -14.80 -2.77
CA GLN A 81 3.02 -15.54 -1.65
C GLN A 81 2.56 -15.07 -0.27
N MET A 82 1.69 -14.06 -0.20
CA MET A 82 1.30 -13.43 1.06
C MET A 82 -0.10 -12.83 0.95
N THR A 83 -0.74 -12.65 2.10
CA THR A 83 -2.06 -12.06 2.22
C THR A 83 -1.99 -10.91 3.20
N TYR A 84 -2.47 -9.74 2.79
CA TYR A 84 -2.70 -8.60 3.67
C TYR A 84 -4.11 -8.70 4.24
N TYR A 85 -4.25 -8.63 5.56
CA TYR A 85 -5.55 -8.58 6.23
C TYR A 85 -5.85 -7.15 6.65
N ARG A 86 -7.09 -6.70 6.41
CA ARG A 86 -7.55 -5.33 6.69
C ARG A 86 -7.43 -4.96 8.17
N HIS A 87 -7.67 -5.93 9.05
CA HIS A 87 -7.65 -5.72 10.50
C HIS A 87 -6.75 -6.76 11.17
N VAL A 88 -5.55 -6.33 11.58
CA VAL A 88 -4.60 -7.17 12.33
C VAL A 88 -4.45 -6.57 13.73
N PRO A 89 -4.65 -7.35 14.82
CA PRO A 89 -4.46 -6.85 16.17
C PRO A 89 -3.05 -6.27 16.38
N GLY A 90 -2.97 -5.05 16.90
CA GLY A 90 -1.70 -4.34 17.13
C GLY A 90 -1.18 -3.54 15.94
N CYS A 91 -1.79 -3.66 14.75
CA CYS A 91 -1.52 -2.77 13.63
C CYS A 91 -2.29 -1.45 13.78
N GLY A 92 -1.64 -0.35 13.39
CA GLY A 92 -2.23 0.98 13.40
C GLY A 92 -2.75 1.40 12.03
N THR A 93 -3.56 2.45 11.99
CA THR A 93 -3.97 3.07 10.72
C THR A 93 -2.95 4.14 10.31
N GLY A 94 -2.34 3.97 9.14
CA GLY A 94 -1.43 4.94 8.56
C GLY A 94 -2.14 6.18 7.99
N VAL A 95 -1.34 7.09 7.43
CA VAL A 95 -1.83 8.17 6.55
C VAL A 95 -1.52 7.81 5.11
N PRO A 96 -2.33 8.21 4.11
CA PRO A 96 -1.98 7.98 2.71
C PRO A 96 -0.62 8.57 2.39
N ILE A 97 0.18 7.89 1.57
CA ILE A 97 1.58 8.24 1.32
C ILE A 97 1.80 9.66 0.79
N TRP A 98 0.83 10.24 0.07
CA TRP A 98 0.87 11.63 -0.39
C TRP A 98 0.57 12.67 0.69
N ALA A 99 0.04 12.26 1.84
CA ALA A 99 -0.20 13.10 3.01
C ALA A 99 0.96 13.09 4.01
N PHE A 100 1.99 12.25 3.78
CA PHE A 100 3.20 12.22 4.59
C PHE A 100 3.99 13.53 4.43
N LYS A 101 4.42 14.11 5.55
CA LYS A 101 5.12 15.41 5.60
C LYS A 101 6.53 15.34 6.23
N GLY A 102 7.02 14.13 6.49
CA GLY A 102 8.32 13.92 7.15
C GLY A 102 9.51 13.88 6.20
#